data_AF-A0A972INF6-F1
#
_entry.id   AF-A0A972INF6-F1
#
_cell.length_a   1.000
_cell.length_b   1.000
_cell.length_c   1.000
_cell.angle_alpha   90.00
_cell.angle_beta   90.00
_cell.angle_gamma   90.00
#
_symmetry.space_group_name_H-M   'P 1'
#
loop_
_entity.id
_entity.type
_entity.pdbx_description
1 polymer ?
#
loop_
_entity_poly.entity_id
_entity_poly.type
_entity_poly.pdbx_seq_one_letter_code
_entity_poly.pdbx_strand_id
1 'polypeptide(L)' 'QMNAEIPDIKERTRRGEFSAILDWLNRKIHSAGALKDPMALCEQVTGERLNPAYYLEYLKGKYTKLYA' A
#
# COMPACT_ATOMS: atom_id res chain seq x y z
N GLN A 1 1.64 -2.05 -5.47
CA GLN A 1 3.12 -2.00 -5.47
C GLN A 1 3.65 -2.86 -4.33
N MET A 2 3.35 -2.57 -3.05
CA MET A 2 3.73 -3.45 -1.92
C MET A 2 3.34 -4.92 -2.12
N ASN A 3 2.09 -5.20 -2.53
CA ASN A 3 1.64 -6.58 -2.80
C ASN A 3 2.42 -7.29 -3.93
N ALA A 4 3.04 -6.55 -4.85
CA ALA A 4 3.86 -7.11 -5.92
C ALA A 4 5.31 -7.32 -5.46
N GLU A 5 5.85 -6.40 -4.65
CA GLU A 5 7.21 -6.50 -4.07
C GLU A 5 7.27 -7.51 -2.90
N ILE A 6 6.15 -7.78 -2.23
CA ILE A 6 6.02 -8.74 -1.12
C ILE A 6 4.79 -9.63 -1.39
N PRO A 7 4.93 -10.68 -2.23
CA PRO A 7 3.79 -11.49 -2.68
C PRO A 7 3.06 -12.24 -1.55
N ASP A 8 3.74 -12.56 -0.45
CA ASP A 8 3.22 -13.31 0.69
C ASP A 8 2.65 -12.42 1.81
N ILE A 9 2.51 -11.11 1.58
CA ILE A 9 2.14 -10.12 2.60
C ILE A 9 0.84 -10.44 3.34
N LYS A 10 -0.15 -11.01 2.65
CA LYS A 10 -1.43 -11.41 3.26
C LYS A 10 -1.25 -12.55 4.25
N GLU A 11 -0.43 -13.53 3.91
CA GLU A 11 -0.17 -14.69 4.76
C GLU A 11 0.69 -14.29 5.97
N ARG A 12 1.68 -13.42 5.77
CA ARG A 12 2.45 -12.81 6.86
C ARG A 12 1.58 -12.03 7.83
N THR A 13 0.65 -11.23 7.29
CA THR A 13 -0.34 -10.49 8.09
C THR A 13 -1.19 -11.45 8.93
N ARG A 14 -1.63 -12.58 8.36
CA ARG A 14 -2.40 -13.61 9.08
C ARG A 14 -1.62 -14.22 10.25
N ARG A 15 -0.29 -14.32 10.14
CA ARG A 15 0.61 -14.81 11.20
C ARG A 15 1.04 -13.72 12.20
N GLY A 16 0.60 -12.47 12.01
CA GLY A 16 1.01 -11.34 12.87
C GLY A 16 2.41 -10.80 12.55
N GLU A 17 2.99 -11.14 11.40
CA GLU A 17 4.32 -10.71 10.98
C GLU A 17 4.25 -9.38 10.21
N PHE A 18 4.31 -8.25 10.94
CA PHE A 18 4.19 -6.91 10.35
C PHE A 18 5.53 -6.25 9.98
N SER A 19 6.66 -6.87 10.33
CA SER A 19 7.99 -6.26 10.15
C SER A 19 8.25 -5.84 8.70
N ALA A 20 7.92 -6.66 7.71
CA ALA A 20 8.16 -6.28 6.32
C ALA A 20 7.21 -5.21 5.78
N ILE A 21 5.99 -5.10 6.32
CA ILE A 21 5.10 -3.98 6.00
C ILE A 21 5.76 -2.70 6.50
N LEU A 22 6.19 -2.71 7.76
CA LEU A 22 6.86 -1.57 8.39
C LEU A 22 8.15 -1.18 7.65
N ASP A 23 9.00 -2.15 7.34
CA ASP A 23 10.27 -1.91 6.63
C ASP A 23 10.05 -1.37 5.21
N TRP A 24 8.99 -1.82 4.54
CA TRP A 24 8.63 -1.30 3.22
C TRP A 24 8.15 0.15 3.32
N LEU A 25 7.23 0.44 4.25
CA LEU A 25 6.72 1.79 4.47
C LEU A 25 7.83 2.75 4.92
N ASN A 26 8.73 2.30 5.80
CA ASN A 26 9.88 3.09 6.23
C ASN A 26 10.78 3.45 5.06
N ARG A 27 11.14 2.49 4.22
CA ARG A 27 12.04 2.74 3.09
C ARG A 27 11.41 3.59 1.99
N LYS A 28 10.15 3.32 1.65
CA LYS A 28 9.49 3.93 0.48
C LYS A 28 8.77 5.24 0.81
N ILE A 29 8.29 5.41 2.05
CA ILE A 29 7.42 6.53 2.44
C ILE A 29 8.00 7.30 3.62
N HIS A 30 8.14 6.69 4.81
CA HIS A 30 8.47 7.45 6.02
C HIS A 30 9.87 8.09 5.98
N SER A 31 10.84 7.47 5.31
CA SER A 31 12.19 8.02 5.11
C SER A 31 12.21 9.37 4.41
N ALA A 32 11.20 9.66 3.57
CA ALA A 32 11.11 10.94 2.86
C ALA A 32 10.66 12.08 3.77
N GLY A 33 9.98 11.80 4.89
CA GLY A 33 9.44 12.82 5.78
C GLY A 33 8.69 13.93 5.04
N ALA A 34 8.99 15.19 5.39
CA ALA A 34 8.46 16.38 4.70
C ALA A 34 9.39 16.90 3.58
N LEU A 35 10.42 16.14 3.18
CA LEU A 35 11.41 16.59 2.19
C LEU A 35 10.90 16.48 0.75
N LYS A 36 9.80 15.74 0.52
CA LYS A 36 9.22 15.53 -0.81
C LYS A 36 7.78 16.00 -0.86
N ASP A 37 7.41 16.56 -2.01
CA ASP A 37 6.01 16.82 -2.31
C ASP A 37 5.20 15.50 -2.26
N PRO A 38 4.03 15.47 -1.58
CA PRO A 38 3.25 14.25 -1.41
C PRO A 38 2.81 13.60 -2.73
N MET A 39 2.47 14.40 -3.75
CA MET A 39 2.02 13.88 -5.04
C MET A 39 3.19 13.27 -5.81
N ALA A 40 4.34 13.96 -5.80
CA ALA A 40 5.57 13.44 -6.39
C ALA A 40 6.07 12.17 -5.68
N LEU A 41 5.96 12.09 -4.35
CA LEU A 41 6.32 10.90 -3.59
C LEU A 41 5.40 9.73 -3.93
N CYS A 42 4.09 9.96 -3.97
CA CYS A 42 3.12 8.95 -4.40
C CYS A 42 3.49 8.42 -5.78
N GLU A 43 3.64 9.29 -6.78
CA GLU A 43 3.99 8.90 -8.15
C GLU A 43 5.34 8.18 -8.23
N GLN A 44 6.34 8.57 -7.44
CA GLN A 44 7.63 7.86 -7.36
C GLN A 44 7.48 6.43 -6.82
N VAL A 45 6.64 6.22 -5.80
CA VAL A 45 6.49 4.93 -5.13
C VAL A 45 5.53 4.01 -5.88
N THR A 46 4.47 4.57 -6.46
CA THR A 46 3.43 3.83 -7.17
C THR A 46 3.72 3.69 -8.67
N GLY A 47 4.50 4.59 -9.25
CA GLY A 47 4.74 4.67 -10.70
C GLY A 47 3.62 5.37 -11.47
N GLU A 48 2.64 5.95 -10.78
CA GLU A 48 1.53 6.68 -11.40
C GLU A 48 1.00 7.78 -10.48
N ARG A 49 0.36 8.80 -11.06
CA ARG A 49 -0.35 9.82 -10.26
C ARG A 49 -1.47 9.20 -9.43
N LEU A 50 -1.79 9.87 -8.31
CA LEU A 50 -2.86 9.46 -7.40
C LEU A 50 -4.15 9.12 -8.17
N ASN A 51 -4.58 7.87 -8.07
CA ASN A 51 -5.72 7.34 -8.79
C ASN A 51 -6.73 6.75 -7.78
N PRO A 52 -7.95 7.31 -7.65
CA PRO A 52 -8.95 6.83 -6.69
C PRO A 52 -9.52 5.46 -7.03
N ALA A 53 -9.34 4.97 -8.27
CA ALA A 53 -9.89 3.68 -8.72
C ALA A 53 -9.44 2.52 -7.81
N TYR A 54 -8.17 2.48 -7.40
CA TYR A 54 -7.64 1.43 -6.52
C TYR A 54 -8.37 1.36 -5.17
N TYR A 55 -8.68 2.53 -4.59
CA TYR A 55 -9.39 2.57 -3.32
C TYR A 55 -10.85 2.15 -3.50
N LEU A 56 -11.51 2.59 -4.58
CA LEU A 56 -12.87 2.17 -4.90
C LEU A 56 -12.97 0.67 -5.17
N GLU A 57 -12.01 0.07 -5.88
CA GLU A 57 -11.92 -1.37 -6.11
C GLU A 57 -11.73 -2.14 -4.80
N TYR A 58 -10.84 -1.66 -3.93
CA TYR A 58 -10.67 -2.23 -2.58
C TYR A 58 -11.99 -2.22 -1.80
N LEU A 59 -12.69 -1.08 -1.77
CA LEU A 59 -13.96 -0.95 -1.06
C LEU A 59 -15.02 -1.89 -1.64
N LYS A 60 -15.25 -1.86 -2.97
CA LYS A 60 -16.20 -2.76 -3.63
C LYS A 60 -15.89 -4.21 -3.29
N GLY A 61 -14.65 -4.64 -3.49
CA GLY A 61 -14.24 -6.01 -3.21
C GLY A 61 -14.39 -6.42 -1.74
N LYS A 62 -14.13 -5.51 -0.79
CA LYS A 62 -14.29 -5.78 0.64
C LYS A 62 -15.77 -5.86 1.05
N TYR A 63 -16.56 -4.86 0.67
CA TYR A 63 -17.94 -4.74 1.15
C TYR A 63 -18.89 -5.69 0.44
N THR A 64 -18.68 -6.01 -0.85
CA THR A 64 -19.45 -7.05 -1.53
C THR A 64 -19.25 -8.41 -0.85
N LYS A 65 -18.02 -8.76 -0.42
CA LYS A 65 -17.78 -10.03 0.28
C LYS A 65 -18.41 -10.13 1.68
N LEU A 66 -18.70 -8.98 2.30
CA LEU A 66 -19.24 -8.93 3.67
C LEU A 66 -20.76 -8.82 3.70
N TYR A 67 -21.37 -8.21 2.68
CA TYR A 67 -22.77 -7.77 2.72
C TYR A 67 -23.62 -8.15 1.50
N ALA A 68 -23.04 -8.70 0.42
CA ALA A 68 -23.79 -9.19 -0.74
C ALA A 68 -23.97 -10.71 -0.62
#